data_AF-A0A512HTB5-F1
#
_entry.id   AF-A0A512HTB5-F1
#
_cell.length_a   1.000
_cell.length_b   1.000
_cell.length_c   1.000
_cell.angle_alpha   90.00
_cell.angle_beta   90.00
_cell.angle_gamma   90.00
#
_symmetry.space_group_name_H-M   'P 1'
#
loop_
_entity.id
_entity.type
_entity.pdbx_description
1 polymer ?
#
loop_
_entity_poly.entity_id
_entity_poly.type
_entity_poly.pdbx_seq_one_letter_code
_entity_poly.pdbx_strand_id
1 'polypeptide(L)'
;MIDSQIDIGIDGLPLHTRFVERDSASTLLVLMPSAVGGDTAHRHPAYARWQWADHFPHAHVMAIADPAMGSHESLRGAWYMHAEADVITAIAAAITPIVDRLQVDRVVAYGSSLGGFGALALAAALPRTTAIAEVPQIDFARWLGSAKVAVETHILGDDLESHRTRHPHQVSVEARFLAAGRVPPYVIVSNVLDHSYRDQLELHEWVCRQEDVPREGRHELRIVDEALGHGPLSLASARALIEERLLVAP
;
A
#
# COMPACT_ATOMS: atom_id res chain seq x y z
N MET A 1 -10.04 5.59 -19.97
CA MET A 1 -10.02 5.95 -18.54
C MET A 1 -11.39 5.67 -17.99
N ILE A 2 -11.46 4.93 -16.89
CA ILE A 2 -12.71 4.60 -16.21
C ILE A 2 -12.52 4.98 -14.74
N ASP A 3 -13.28 5.96 -14.28
CA ASP A 3 -13.45 6.22 -12.84
C ASP A 3 -14.57 5.28 -12.37
N SER A 4 -14.32 4.51 -11.31
CA SER A 4 -15.30 3.55 -10.78
C SER A 4 -15.28 3.53 -9.26
N GLN A 5 -16.40 3.06 -8.73
CA GLN A 5 -16.54 2.67 -7.32
C GLN A 5 -16.81 1.17 -7.31
N ILE A 6 -16.05 0.46 -6.48
CA ILE A 6 -16.20 -0.98 -6.29
C ILE A 6 -16.67 -1.18 -4.84
N ASP A 7 -17.76 -1.90 -4.67
CA ASP A 7 -18.18 -2.36 -3.35
C ASP A 7 -17.18 -3.41 -2.85
N ILE A 8 -16.64 -3.18 -1.65
CA ILE A 8 -15.70 -4.10 -1.00
C ILE A 8 -16.36 -4.91 0.13
N GLY A 9 -17.69 -4.81 0.28
CA GLY A 9 -18.44 -5.54 1.31
C GLY A 9 -18.27 -4.94 2.71
N ILE A 10 -17.84 -3.69 2.82
CA ILE A 10 -17.75 -2.94 4.07
C ILE A 10 -18.69 -1.74 3.95
N ASP A 11 -19.73 -1.71 4.80
CA ASP A 11 -20.78 -0.70 4.71
C ASP A 11 -20.22 0.72 4.85
N GLY A 12 -20.67 1.61 3.97
CA GLY A 12 -20.21 3.01 3.92
C GLY A 12 -18.76 3.23 3.45
N LEU A 13 -18.02 2.19 3.04
CA LEU A 13 -16.61 2.30 2.64
C LEU A 13 -16.34 1.74 1.23
N PRO A 14 -16.86 2.37 0.16
CA PRO A 14 -16.57 1.92 -1.21
C PRO A 14 -15.09 2.12 -1.56
N LEU A 15 -14.55 1.21 -2.37
CA LEU A 15 -13.24 1.38 -2.98
C LEU A 15 -13.36 2.22 -4.25
N HIS A 16 -12.90 3.45 -4.17
CA HIS A 16 -12.77 4.32 -5.34
C HIS A 16 -11.53 3.93 -6.13
N THR A 17 -11.69 3.75 -7.45
CA THR A 17 -10.58 3.45 -8.35
C THR A 17 -10.58 4.33 -9.60
N ARG A 18 -9.38 4.55 -10.16
CA ARG A 18 -9.19 4.96 -11.55
C ARG A 18 -8.46 3.88 -12.29
N PHE A 19 -8.92 3.59 -13.50
CA PHE A 19 -8.40 2.46 -14.24
C PHE A 19 -8.16 2.77 -15.71
N VAL A 20 -7.03 2.28 -16.22
CA VAL A 20 -6.72 2.24 -17.65
C VAL A 20 -6.25 0.84 -18.03
N GLU A 21 -6.98 0.24 -18.97
CA GLU A 21 -6.62 -1.02 -19.61
C GLU A 21 -5.72 -0.75 -20.83
N ARG A 22 -4.81 -1.69 -21.12
CA ARG A 22 -3.88 -1.62 -22.25
C ARG A 22 -3.88 -2.97 -22.95
N ASP A 23 -4.05 -2.98 -24.27
CA ASP A 23 -4.28 -4.20 -25.05
C ASP A 23 -3.12 -5.21 -25.03
N SER A 24 -1.89 -4.75 -24.77
CA SER A 24 -0.68 -5.59 -24.78
C SER A 24 -0.03 -5.74 -23.40
N ALA A 25 -0.71 -5.37 -22.32
CA ALA A 25 -0.17 -5.49 -20.97
C ALA A 25 -0.44 -6.88 -20.40
N SER A 26 0.54 -7.47 -19.73
CA SER A 26 0.38 -8.71 -18.95
C SER A 26 0.58 -8.52 -17.45
N THR A 27 0.70 -7.26 -17.01
CA THR A 27 0.87 -6.89 -15.61
C THR A 27 -0.11 -5.80 -15.23
N LEU A 28 -0.60 -5.86 -13.99
CA LEU A 28 -1.37 -4.78 -13.36
C LEU A 28 -0.47 -4.01 -12.38
N LEU A 29 -0.31 -2.72 -12.60
CA LEU A 29 0.28 -1.77 -11.65
C LEU A 29 -0.84 -1.15 -10.79
N VAL A 30 -0.81 -1.40 -9.48
CA VAL A 30 -1.72 -0.80 -8.51
C VAL A 30 -1.00 0.33 -7.78
N LEU A 31 -1.41 1.57 -8.04
CA LEU A 31 -0.93 2.78 -7.38
C LEU A 31 -1.73 3.01 -6.10
N MET A 32 -1.06 2.84 -4.96
CA MET A 32 -1.62 3.05 -3.64
C MET A 32 -1.67 4.54 -3.27
N PRO A 33 -2.65 4.98 -2.47
CA PRO A 33 -2.84 6.38 -2.07
C PRO A 33 -1.64 6.96 -1.30
N SER A 34 -1.66 8.28 -1.15
CA SER A 34 -0.78 9.03 -0.25
C SER A 34 -1.63 9.85 0.72
N ALA A 35 -1.09 10.14 1.90
CA ALA A 35 -1.81 10.90 2.90
C ALA A 35 -2.02 12.30 2.33
N VAL A 36 -3.25 12.81 2.44
CA VAL A 36 -3.59 14.14 1.93
C VAL A 36 -3.17 15.20 2.95
N GLY A 37 -2.85 16.39 2.49
CA GLY A 37 -2.43 17.52 3.34
C GLY A 37 -2.78 18.87 2.72
N GLY A 38 -2.89 19.90 3.55
CA GLY A 38 -3.25 21.25 3.11
C GLY A 38 -4.54 21.27 2.27
N ASP A 39 -4.52 21.99 1.15
CA ASP A 39 -5.68 22.17 0.25
C ASP A 39 -6.18 20.87 -0.42
N THR A 40 -5.42 19.78 -0.32
CA THR A 40 -5.82 18.46 -0.86
C THR A 40 -6.65 17.63 0.12
N ALA A 41 -6.74 18.05 1.38
CA ALA A 41 -7.55 17.43 2.43
C ALA A 41 -9.03 17.25 2.05
N HIS A 42 -9.54 18.09 1.16
CA HIS A 42 -10.94 18.08 0.72
C HIS A 42 -11.16 17.29 -0.59
N ARG A 43 -10.10 16.75 -1.20
CA ARG A 43 -10.17 16.10 -2.52
C ARG A 43 -10.33 14.59 -2.34
N HIS A 44 -11.55 14.15 -2.06
CA HIS A 44 -11.92 12.73 -2.04
C HIS A 44 -12.80 12.37 -3.24
N PRO A 45 -12.53 11.24 -3.93
CA PRO A 45 -11.38 10.35 -3.76
C PRO A 45 -10.05 10.99 -4.25
N ALA A 46 -8.94 10.70 -3.55
CA ALA A 46 -7.61 11.17 -3.92
C ALA A 46 -6.80 10.03 -4.57
N TYR A 47 -6.47 10.17 -5.85
CA TYR A 47 -5.68 9.18 -6.59
C TYR A 47 -4.22 9.63 -6.70
N ALA A 48 -3.43 9.32 -5.68
CA ALA A 48 -2.01 9.63 -5.70
C ALA A 48 -1.33 9.00 -6.92
N ARG A 49 -0.47 9.77 -7.59
CA ARG A 49 0.32 9.33 -8.76
C ARG A 49 -0.50 8.90 -9.98
N TRP A 50 -1.81 9.15 -10.04
CA TRP A 50 -2.60 8.78 -11.22
C TRP A 50 -2.05 9.41 -12.52
N GLN A 51 -1.50 10.62 -12.44
CA GLN A 51 -0.82 11.28 -13.56
C GLN A 51 0.39 10.50 -14.12
N TRP A 52 0.85 9.45 -13.43
CA TRP A 52 1.91 8.57 -13.88
C TRP A 52 1.43 7.46 -14.82
N ALA A 53 0.12 7.25 -14.96
CA ALA A 53 -0.44 6.12 -15.71
C ALA A 53 0.07 6.06 -17.17
N ASP A 54 0.27 7.21 -17.81
CA ASP A 54 0.76 7.27 -19.20
C ASP A 54 2.27 6.98 -19.35
N HIS A 55 3.02 6.95 -18.24
CA HIS A 55 4.42 6.54 -18.25
C HIS A 55 4.61 5.02 -18.22
N PHE A 56 3.53 4.24 -18.07
CA PHE A 56 3.56 2.78 -18.05
C PHE A 56 2.69 2.17 -19.17
N PRO A 57 3.04 2.38 -20.45
CA PRO A 57 2.21 1.93 -21.58
C PRO A 57 2.10 0.40 -21.70
N HIS A 58 2.99 -0.34 -21.02
CA HIS A 58 3.06 -1.81 -21.04
C HIS A 58 2.40 -2.47 -19.82
N ALA A 59 1.71 -1.71 -18.97
CA ALA A 59 0.97 -2.22 -17.82
C ALA A 59 -0.47 -1.70 -17.82
N HIS A 60 -1.42 -2.52 -17.35
CA HIS A 60 -2.68 -1.99 -16.85
C HIS A 60 -2.37 -1.13 -15.63
N VAL A 61 -3.01 0.02 -15.47
CA VAL A 61 -2.75 0.90 -14.32
C VAL A 61 -4.04 1.17 -13.59
N MET A 62 -4.07 0.81 -12.31
CA MET A 62 -5.16 1.09 -11.37
C MET A 62 -4.63 1.97 -10.26
N ALA A 63 -5.22 3.14 -10.04
CA ALA A 63 -5.01 3.89 -8.79
C ALA A 63 -6.20 3.67 -7.88
N ILE A 64 -5.94 3.45 -6.60
CA ILE A 64 -6.98 3.31 -5.58
C ILE A 64 -6.89 4.45 -4.56
N ALA A 65 -8.01 4.79 -3.93
CA ALA A 65 -8.04 5.63 -2.74
C ALA A 65 -8.13 4.76 -1.47
N ASP A 66 -7.69 5.30 -0.34
CA ASP A 66 -7.99 4.71 0.97
C ASP A 66 -9.51 4.87 1.21
N PRO A 67 -10.27 3.76 1.40
CA PRO A 67 -11.73 3.83 1.49
C PRO A 67 -12.26 4.71 2.63
N ALA A 68 -11.51 4.78 3.74
CA ALA A 68 -11.89 5.57 4.90
C ALA A 68 -11.49 7.06 4.78
N MET A 69 -10.74 7.41 3.73
CA MET A 69 -10.31 8.77 3.47
C MET A 69 -11.49 9.63 3.02
N GLY A 70 -11.72 10.76 3.69
CA GLY A 70 -12.83 11.66 3.42
C GLY A 70 -14.07 11.43 4.29
N SER A 71 -14.04 10.43 5.18
CA SER A 71 -15.08 10.22 6.18
C SER A 71 -15.10 11.32 7.26
N HIS A 72 -13.97 11.99 7.49
CA HIS A 72 -13.87 13.12 8.41
C HIS A 72 -12.80 14.13 7.98
N GLU A 73 -13.01 15.42 8.28
CA GLU A 73 -12.13 16.52 7.84
C GLU A 73 -10.73 16.52 8.47
N SER A 74 -10.57 15.87 9.63
CA SER A 74 -9.30 15.70 10.34
C SER A 74 -8.50 14.51 9.83
N LEU A 75 -9.14 13.58 9.13
CA LEU A 75 -8.48 12.40 8.59
C LEU A 75 -7.67 12.78 7.35
N ARG A 76 -6.38 12.45 7.41
CA ARG A 76 -5.42 12.67 6.31
C ARG A 76 -5.06 11.35 5.62
N GLY A 77 -5.46 10.23 6.22
CA GLY A 77 -5.24 8.85 5.81
C GLY A 77 -5.64 7.95 6.98
N ALA A 78 -6.12 6.75 6.69
CA ALA A 78 -6.57 5.80 7.71
C ALA A 78 -5.73 4.52 7.74
N TRP A 79 -4.71 4.41 6.86
CA TRP A 79 -3.86 3.22 6.76
C TRP A 79 -4.69 1.94 6.59
N TYR A 80 -5.84 2.03 5.92
CA TYR A 80 -6.77 0.91 5.70
C TYR A 80 -7.25 0.25 7.00
N MET A 81 -7.24 0.98 8.11
CA MET A 81 -7.79 0.49 9.38
C MET A 81 -9.31 0.55 9.36
N HIS A 82 -9.91 -0.38 10.09
CA HIS A 82 -11.33 -0.39 10.38
C HIS A 82 -11.56 -1.15 11.69
N ALA A 83 -12.55 -0.71 12.48
CA ALA A 83 -12.80 -1.27 13.81
C ALA A 83 -12.90 -2.81 13.83
N GLU A 84 -13.58 -3.38 12.82
CA GLU A 84 -13.95 -4.81 12.80
C GLU A 84 -13.56 -5.56 11.52
N ALA A 85 -13.23 -4.84 10.44
CA ALA A 85 -13.12 -5.43 9.10
C ALA A 85 -11.70 -5.29 8.57
N ASP A 86 -11.26 -6.27 7.79
CA ASP A 86 -9.96 -6.22 7.15
C ASP A 86 -10.07 -5.58 5.76
N VAL A 87 -9.89 -4.25 5.71
CA VAL A 87 -10.04 -3.45 4.48
C VAL A 87 -9.06 -3.91 3.39
N ILE A 88 -7.83 -4.30 3.73
CA ILE A 88 -6.85 -4.77 2.74
C ILE A 88 -7.30 -6.08 2.10
N THR A 89 -7.80 -7.03 2.89
CA THR A 89 -8.33 -8.29 2.35
C THR A 89 -9.57 -8.04 1.48
N ALA A 90 -10.44 -7.11 1.89
CA ALA A 90 -11.58 -6.70 1.09
C ALA A 90 -11.18 -6.05 -0.25
N ILE A 91 -10.16 -5.19 -0.25
CA ILE A 91 -9.56 -4.62 -1.47
C ILE A 91 -8.97 -5.72 -2.36
N ALA A 92 -8.23 -6.67 -1.80
CA ALA A 92 -7.66 -7.79 -2.55
C ALA A 92 -8.77 -8.65 -3.22
N ALA A 93 -9.85 -8.94 -2.49
CA ALA A 93 -11.01 -9.66 -3.01
C ALA A 93 -11.70 -8.88 -4.15
N ALA A 94 -11.80 -7.56 -4.05
CA ALA A 94 -12.37 -6.70 -5.09
C ALA A 94 -11.49 -6.59 -6.35
N ILE A 95 -10.16 -6.63 -6.19
CA ILE A 95 -9.20 -6.58 -7.31
C ILE A 95 -9.07 -7.95 -8.01
N THR A 96 -9.31 -9.06 -7.31
CA THR A 96 -9.13 -10.42 -7.85
C THR A 96 -9.92 -10.68 -9.16
N PRO A 97 -11.22 -10.37 -9.27
CA PRO A 97 -11.95 -10.52 -10.53
C PRO A 97 -11.39 -9.68 -11.68
N ILE A 98 -10.76 -8.53 -11.37
CA ILE A 98 -10.12 -7.68 -12.38
C ILE A 98 -8.83 -8.34 -12.86
N VAL A 99 -8.00 -8.84 -11.94
CA VAL A 99 -6.80 -9.63 -12.26
C VAL A 99 -7.13 -10.84 -13.13
N ASP A 100 -8.19 -11.57 -12.79
CA ASP A 100 -8.63 -12.76 -13.52
C ASP A 100 -9.17 -12.41 -14.92
N ARG A 101 -9.98 -11.35 -15.03
CA ARG A 101 -10.52 -10.88 -16.33
C ARG A 101 -9.42 -10.41 -17.27
N LEU A 102 -8.42 -9.70 -16.75
CA LEU A 102 -7.29 -9.22 -17.53
C LEU A 102 -6.26 -10.32 -17.83
N GLN A 103 -6.37 -11.47 -17.16
CA GLN A 103 -5.43 -12.59 -17.27
C GLN A 103 -3.98 -12.15 -17.05
N VAL A 104 -3.75 -11.22 -16.11
CA VAL A 104 -2.39 -10.75 -15.82
C VAL A 104 -1.55 -11.85 -15.17
N ASP A 105 -0.27 -11.88 -15.55
CA ASP A 105 0.71 -12.82 -15.00
C ASP A 105 1.03 -12.49 -13.55
N ARG A 106 1.06 -11.19 -13.24
CA ARG A 106 1.45 -10.64 -11.93
C ARG A 106 0.82 -9.29 -11.67
N VAL A 107 0.92 -8.87 -10.42
CA VAL A 107 0.56 -7.54 -9.94
C VAL A 107 1.78 -6.86 -9.33
N VAL A 108 1.93 -5.55 -9.55
CA VAL A 108 2.90 -4.70 -8.86
C VAL A 108 2.11 -3.68 -8.05
N ALA A 109 2.21 -3.72 -6.73
CA ALA A 109 1.63 -2.71 -5.86
C ALA A 109 2.70 -1.67 -5.52
N TYR A 110 2.42 -0.40 -5.77
CA TYR A 110 3.36 0.69 -5.57
C TYR A 110 2.77 1.76 -4.66
N GLY A 111 3.53 2.20 -3.65
CA GLY A 111 3.14 3.36 -2.87
C GLY A 111 4.24 3.90 -1.96
N SER A 112 4.01 5.11 -1.46
CA SER A 112 4.88 5.76 -0.48
C SER A 112 4.13 6.04 0.81
N SER A 113 4.82 6.04 1.95
CA SER A 113 4.22 6.36 3.25
C SER A 113 3.05 5.40 3.53
N LEU A 114 1.81 5.87 3.76
CA LEU A 114 0.66 4.96 3.93
C LEU A 114 0.43 4.06 2.71
N GLY A 115 0.78 4.56 1.52
CA GLY A 115 0.69 3.78 0.29
C GLY A 115 1.71 2.66 0.28
N GLY A 116 2.89 2.87 0.89
CA GLY A 116 3.90 1.84 1.05
C GLY A 116 3.47 0.77 2.06
N PHE A 117 2.87 1.16 3.18
CA PHE A 117 2.19 0.23 4.10
C PHE A 117 1.14 -0.61 3.35
N GLY A 118 0.25 0.06 2.61
CA GLY A 118 -0.78 -0.58 1.82
C GLY A 118 -0.23 -1.48 0.71
N ALA A 119 0.86 -1.10 0.05
CA ALA A 119 1.48 -1.92 -1.00
C ALA A 119 2.03 -3.22 -0.43
N LEU A 120 2.72 -3.17 0.71
CA LEU A 120 3.20 -4.36 1.42
C LEU A 120 2.02 -5.23 1.88
N ALA A 121 0.98 -4.62 2.47
CA ALA A 121 -0.17 -5.35 2.96
C ALA A 121 -1.01 -5.99 1.85
N LEU A 122 -1.27 -5.26 0.77
CA LEU A 122 -1.95 -5.78 -0.42
C LEU A 122 -1.13 -6.89 -1.06
N ALA A 123 0.19 -6.75 -1.13
CA ALA A 123 1.04 -7.79 -1.69
C ALA A 123 0.97 -9.09 -0.91
N ALA A 124 0.69 -9.05 0.40
CA ALA A 124 0.46 -10.25 1.22
C ALA A 124 -0.92 -10.85 0.97
N ALA A 125 -1.95 -10.01 0.84
CA ALA A 125 -3.35 -10.43 0.67
C ALA A 125 -3.70 -10.89 -0.76
N LEU A 126 -3.02 -10.37 -1.79
CA LEU A 126 -3.28 -10.66 -3.19
C LEU A 126 -2.13 -11.52 -3.77
N PRO A 127 -2.39 -12.79 -4.18
CA PRO A 127 -1.36 -13.66 -4.76
C PRO A 127 -0.69 -13.05 -6.01
N ARG A 128 0.56 -13.47 -6.28
CA ARG A 128 1.36 -13.02 -7.44
C ARG A 128 1.58 -11.50 -7.47
N THR A 129 1.60 -10.87 -6.29
CA THR A 129 1.82 -9.44 -6.14
C THR A 129 3.21 -9.15 -5.58
N THR A 130 3.94 -8.23 -6.22
CA THR A 130 5.18 -7.66 -5.67
C THR A 130 4.93 -6.25 -5.15
N ALA A 131 5.38 -5.95 -3.94
CA ALA A 131 5.32 -4.60 -3.39
C ALA A 131 6.56 -3.77 -3.76
N ILE A 132 6.34 -2.50 -4.09
CA ILE A 132 7.36 -1.46 -4.14
C ILE A 132 6.91 -0.37 -3.16
N ALA A 133 7.60 -0.27 -2.04
CA ALA A 133 7.20 0.57 -0.91
C ALA A 133 8.27 1.62 -0.61
N GLU A 134 7.95 2.89 -0.82
CA GLU A 134 8.86 4.00 -0.53
C GLU A 134 8.58 4.56 0.86
N VAL A 135 9.62 4.68 1.69
CA VAL A 135 9.55 5.19 3.06
C VAL A 135 8.27 4.74 3.80
N PRO A 136 7.93 3.44 3.79
CA PRO A 136 6.67 2.98 4.35
C PRO A 136 6.67 3.11 5.88
N GLN A 137 5.53 3.45 6.46
CA GLN A 137 5.30 3.17 7.87
C GLN A 137 5.07 1.68 8.01
N ILE A 138 5.99 0.96 8.65
CA ILE A 138 5.85 -0.49 8.87
C ILE A 138 4.87 -0.80 9.99
N ASP A 139 4.89 0.03 11.04
CA ASP A 139 4.05 -0.09 12.22
C ASP A 139 3.36 1.26 12.47
N PHE A 140 2.04 1.31 12.29
CA PHE A 140 1.28 2.54 12.48
C PHE A 140 1.27 3.02 13.94
N ALA A 141 1.38 2.13 14.93
CA ALA A 141 1.46 2.57 16.32
C ALA A 141 2.82 3.17 16.69
N ARG A 142 3.81 3.14 15.80
CA ARG A 142 5.05 3.93 15.93
C ARG A 142 5.01 5.26 15.17
N TRP A 143 3.93 5.53 14.45
CA TRP A 143 3.77 6.73 13.64
C TRP A 143 3.44 8.02 14.44
N LEU A 144 3.20 9.12 13.74
CA LEU A 144 2.85 10.44 14.28
C LEU A 144 1.60 10.40 15.17
N GLY A 145 1.68 11.04 16.33
CA GLY A 145 0.60 11.06 17.32
C GLY A 145 -0.72 11.66 16.82
N SER A 146 -0.67 12.72 16.00
CA SER A 146 -1.88 13.33 15.46
C SER A 146 -2.67 12.42 14.51
N ALA A 147 -1.96 11.61 13.71
CA ALA A 147 -2.60 10.63 12.83
C ALA A 147 -3.26 9.51 13.65
N LYS A 148 -2.61 9.04 14.73
CA LYS A 148 -3.18 8.04 15.63
C LYS A 148 -4.47 8.53 16.27
N VAL A 149 -4.46 9.73 16.86
CA VAL A 149 -5.63 10.32 17.51
C VAL A 149 -6.81 10.42 16.53
N ALA A 150 -6.57 10.81 15.28
CA ALA A 150 -7.62 10.90 14.28
C ALA A 150 -8.19 9.52 13.92
N VAL A 151 -7.34 8.49 13.77
CA VAL A 151 -7.76 7.12 13.48
C VAL A 151 -8.52 6.50 14.67
N GLU A 152 -8.02 6.64 15.89
CA GLU A 152 -8.70 6.18 17.11
C GLU A 152 -10.09 6.80 17.23
N THR A 153 -10.20 8.12 17.04
CA THR A 153 -11.45 8.86 17.23
C THR A 153 -12.48 8.58 16.13
N HIS A 154 -12.05 8.52 14.87
CA HIS A 154 -12.97 8.55 13.72
C HIS A 154 -13.10 7.22 12.97
N ILE A 155 -12.16 6.29 13.16
CA ILE A 155 -12.15 5.00 12.45
C ILE A 155 -12.34 3.83 13.39
N LEU A 156 -11.61 3.81 14.51
CA LEU A 156 -11.62 2.67 15.43
C LEU A 156 -12.73 2.79 16.48
N GLY A 157 -13.01 4.00 16.96
CA GLY A 157 -13.87 4.22 18.13
C GLY A 157 -13.29 3.63 19.43
N ASP A 158 -12.00 3.32 19.43
CA ASP A 158 -11.24 2.64 20.47
C ASP A 158 -9.76 3.06 20.39
N ASP A 159 -8.99 2.78 21.44
CA ASP A 159 -7.56 3.06 21.44
C ASP A 159 -6.78 2.07 20.55
N LEU A 160 -5.66 2.52 20.00
CA LEU A 160 -4.88 1.75 19.02
C LEU A 160 -4.22 0.51 19.64
N GLU A 161 -3.96 0.51 20.95
CA GLU A 161 -3.37 -0.65 21.64
C GLU A 161 -4.41 -1.78 21.76
N SER A 162 -5.62 -1.45 22.22
CA SER A 162 -6.77 -2.37 22.27
C SER A 162 -7.11 -2.91 20.87
N HIS A 163 -7.09 -2.05 19.85
CA HIS A 163 -7.28 -2.49 18.46
C HIS A 163 -6.15 -3.42 17.98
N ARG A 164 -4.88 -3.10 18.27
CA ARG A 164 -3.72 -3.95 17.91
C ARG A 164 -3.85 -5.34 18.51
N THR A 165 -4.32 -5.48 19.75
CA THR A 165 -4.51 -6.79 20.37
C THR A 165 -5.53 -7.65 19.62
N ARG A 166 -6.60 -7.04 19.10
CA ARG A 166 -7.67 -7.75 18.37
C ARG A 166 -7.32 -7.99 16.90
N HIS A 167 -6.70 -7.00 16.24
CA HIS A 167 -6.45 -6.98 14.81
C HIS A 167 -5.00 -6.53 14.48
N PRO A 168 -3.97 -7.28 14.93
CA PRO A 168 -2.58 -6.83 14.78
C PRO A 168 -2.15 -6.65 13.32
N HIS A 169 -2.73 -7.43 12.40
CA HIS A 169 -2.50 -7.38 10.96
C HIS A 169 -2.99 -6.09 10.27
N GLN A 170 -3.83 -5.30 10.93
CA GLN A 170 -4.24 -3.98 10.45
C GLN A 170 -3.23 -2.89 10.85
N VAL A 171 -2.39 -3.13 11.86
CA VAL A 171 -1.51 -2.12 12.45
C VAL A 171 -0.04 -2.28 12.03
N SER A 172 0.40 -3.52 11.79
CA SER A 172 1.79 -3.85 11.46
C SER A 172 1.90 -4.72 10.22
N VAL A 173 2.86 -4.39 9.34
CA VAL A 173 3.22 -5.21 8.17
C VAL A 173 3.71 -6.59 8.58
N GLU A 174 4.47 -6.70 9.67
CA GLU A 174 4.94 -8.00 10.18
C GLU A 174 3.75 -8.90 10.55
N ALA A 175 2.82 -8.37 11.34
CA ALA A 175 1.61 -9.09 11.73
C ALA A 175 0.73 -9.43 10.52
N ARG A 176 0.72 -8.57 9.49
CA ARG A 176 0.05 -8.84 8.22
C ARG A 176 0.66 -10.04 7.48
N PHE A 177 1.98 -10.12 7.40
CA PHE A 177 2.66 -11.26 6.77
C PHE A 177 2.40 -12.57 7.52
N LEU A 178 2.46 -12.52 8.86
CA LEU A 178 2.10 -13.65 9.71
C LEU A 178 0.65 -14.10 9.51
N ALA A 179 -0.30 -13.17 9.52
CA ALA A 179 -1.72 -13.46 9.32
C ALA A 179 -2.02 -14.00 7.90
N ALA A 180 -1.29 -13.52 6.89
CA ALA A 180 -1.38 -14.03 5.52
C ALA A 180 -0.69 -15.40 5.34
N GLY A 181 0.09 -15.85 6.33
CA GLY A 181 0.85 -17.09 6.25
C GLY A 181 1.97 -17.06 5.20
N ARG A 182 2.44 -15.88 4.80
CA ARG A 182 3.48 -15.70 3.78
C ARG A 182 4.12 -14.30 3.82
N VAL A 183 5.37 -14.21 3.37
CA VAL A 183 6.03 -12.94 3.03
C VAL A 183 6.06 -12.80 1.50
N PRO A 184 5.38 -11.79 0.93
CA PRO A 184 5.41 -11.54 -0.50
C PRO A 184 6.75 -10.92 -0.94
N PRO A 185 7.10 -10.99 -2.23
CA PRO A 185 8.26 -10.27 -2.75
C PRO A 185 8.05 -8.76 -2.58
N TYR A 186 9.11 -8.06 -2.18
CA TYR A 186 9.07 -6.62 -2.01
C TYR A 186 10.40 -5.93 -2.30
N VAL A 187 10.29 -4.63 -2.61
CA VAL A 187 11.37 -3.66 -2.53
C VAL A 187 10.92 -2.53 -1.61
N ILE A 188 11.59 -2.37 -0.47
CA ILE A 188 11.49 -1.18 0.35
C ILE A 188 12.58 -0.21 -0.09
N VAL A 189 12.20 1.02 -0.41
CA VAL A 189 13.15 2.10 -0.69
C VAL A 189 13.11 3.09 0.47
N SER A 190 14.27 3.37 1.05
CA SER A 190 14.39 4.22 2.22
C SER A 190 15.62 5.12 2.13
N ASN A 191 15.73 6.06 3.06
CA ASN A 191 16.91 6.88 3.28
C ASN A 191 17.11 7.04 4.80
N VAL A 192 18.35 7.27 5.23
CA VAL A 192 18.72 7.32 6.66
C VAL A 192 18.09 8.49 7.43
N LEU A 193 17.50 9.46 6.74
CA LEU A 193 16.80 10.60 7.36
C LEU A 193 15.29 10.38 7.52
N ASP A 194 14.74 9.28 6.96
CA ASP A 194 13.35 8.90 7.20
C ASP A 194 13.15 8.45 8.64
N HIS A 195 12.11 8.94 9.32
CA HIS A 195 11.84 8.57 10.71
C HIS A 195 11.44 7.10 10.90
N SER A 196 11.04 6.40 9.84
CA SER A 196 10.61 5.01 9.84
C SER A 196 11.73 4.10 9.31
N TYR A 197 12.91 4.67 9.00
CA TYR A 197 14.08 3.91 8.55
C TYR A 197 14.42 2.75 9.49
N ARG A 198 14.36 2.98 10.81
CA ARG A 198 14.61 1.90 11.79
C ARG A 198 13.56 0.81 11.72
N ASP A 199 12.28 1.16 11.65
CA ASP A 199 11.21 0.15 11.55
C ASP A 199 11.30 -0.64 10.23
N GLN A 200 11.72 0.02 9.14
CA GLN A 200 11.94 -0.61 7.83
C GLN A 200 13.13 -1.58 7.85
N LEU A 201 14.22 -1.20 8.51
CA LEU A 201 15.37 -2.08 8.73
C LEU A 201 14.99 -3.27 9.62
N GLU A 202 14.27 -3.03 10.71
CA GLU A 202 13.79 -4.08 11.63
C GLU A 202 12.91 -5.10 10.90
N LEU A 203 11.95 -4.66 10.09
CA LEU A 203 11.14 -5.57 9.27
C LEU A 203 12.01 -6.38 8.31
N HIS A 204 12.95 -5.73 7.61
CA HIS A 204 13.79 -6.44 6.65
C HIS A 204 14.68 -7.50 7.32
N GLU A 205 15.29 -7.14 8.46
CA GLU A 205 16.06 -8.09 9.27
C GLU A 205 15.19 -9.24 9.79
N TRP A 206 13.97 -8.94 10.25
CA TRP A 206 13.01 -9.97 10.65
C TRP A 206 12.69 -10.91 9.49
N VAL A 207 12.40 -10.40 8.29
CA VAL A 207 12.17 -11.23 7.09
C VAL A 207 13.39 -12.11 6.75
N CYS A 208 14.60 -11.62 6.95
CA CYS A 208 15.81 -12.40 6.71
C CYS A 208 15.97 -13.57 7.70
N ARG A 209 15.53 -13.40 8.95
CA ARG A 209 15.74 -14.34 10.06
C ARG A 209 14.54 -15.24 10.37
N GLN A 210 13.32 -14.81 10.03
CA GLN A 210 12.10 -15.54 10.36
C GLN A 210 11.98 -16.83 9.53
N GLU A 211 11.48 -17.88 10.16
CA GLU A 211 11.27 -19.20 9.56
C GLU A 211 9.81 -19.66 9.63
N ASP A 212 8.94 -18.89 10.29
CA ASP A 212 7.56 -19.27 10.61
C ASP A 212 6.65 -19.25 9.38
N VAL A 213 6.94 -18.38 8.40
CA VAL A 213 6.15 -18.25 7.17
C VAL A 213 7.03 -18.30 5.91
N PRO A 214 6.54 -18.95 4.84
CA PRO A 214 7.25 -19.01 3.56
C PRO A 214 7.52 -17.62 2.98
N ARG A 215 8.69 -17.48 2.35
CA ARG A 215 9.14 -16.26 1.68
C ARG A 215 9.07 -16.46 0.18
N GLU A 216 8.39 -15.55 -0.52
CA GLU A 216 8.22 -15.62 -1.96
C GLU A 216 9.11 -14.61 -2.68
N GLY A 217 9.79 -15.06 -3.74
CA GLY A 217 10.60 -14.19 -4.58
C GLY A 217 11.69 -13.43 -3.83
N ARG A 218 11.99 -12.22 -4.29
CA ARG A 218 13.09 -11.39 -3.78
C ARG A 218 12.58 -10.33 -2.80
N HIS A 219 13.35 -10.13 -1.73
CA HIS A 219 13.09 -9.16 -0.67
C HIS A 219 14.27 -8.20 -0.61
N GLU A 220 14.03 -6.91 -0.77
CA GLU A 220 15.09 -5.91 -0.83
C GLU A 220 14.79 -4.71 0.06
N LEU A 221 15.81 -4.23 0.76
CA LEU A 221 15.84 -2.90 1.36
C LEU A 221 16.92 -2.08 0.64
N ARG A 222 16.50 -1.07 -0.14
CA ARG A 222 17.38 -0.17 -0.88
C ARG A 222 17.49 1.15 -0.14
N ILE A 223 18.70 1.47 0.31
CA ILE A 223 18.99 2.76 0.93
C ILE A 223 19.52 3.68 -0.15
N VAL A 224 18.80 4.77 -0.41
CA VAL A 224 19.22 5.80 -1.37
C VAL A 224 19.96 6.92 -0.64
N ASP A 225 21.01 7.45 -1.27
CA ASP A 225 21.79 8.57 -0.76
C ASP A 225 21.02 9.90 -0.79
N GLU A 226 19.93 9.94 -1.56
CA GLU A 226 19.03 11.08 -1.63
C GLU A 226 18.40 11.31 -0.24
N ALA A 227 18.81 12.40 0.40
CA ALA A 227 18.33 12.87 1.71
C ALA A 227 16.89 13.39 1.65
N LEU A 228 15.95 12.54 1.21
CA LEU A 228 14.55 12.89 0.99
C LEU A 228 13.77 13.06 2.30
N GLY A 229 14.30 12.55 3.42
CA GLY A 229 13.55 12.44 4.67
C GLY A 229 12.30 11.61 4.44
N HIS A 230 11.17 12.07 4.97
CA HIS A 230 9.87 11.46 4.70
C HIS A 230 9.22 12.01 3.42
N GLY A 231 9.83 11.72 2.28
CA GLY A 231 9.39 12.20 0.97
C GLY A 231 9.40 11.08 -0.08
N PRO A 232 8.49 11.13 -1.07
CA PRO A 232 8.52 10.19 -2.19
C PRO A 232 9.70 10.47 -3.12
N LEU A 233 10.15 9.46 -3.86
CA LEU A 233 11.11 9.61 -4.94
C LEU A 233 10.56 10.51 -6.06
N SER A 234 11.48 11.02 -6.88
CA SER A 234 11.12 11.61 -8.16
C SER A 234 10.40 10.59 -9.06
N LEU A 235 9.55 11.07 -9.98
CA LEU A 235 8.93 10.21 -11.00
C LEU A 235 9.98 9.40 -11.78
N ALA A 236 11.14 9.98 -12.09
CA ALA A 236 12.18 9.28 -12.85
C ALA A 236 12.71 8.06 -12.07
N SER A 237 13.05 8.25 -10.78
CA SER A 237 13.55 7.17 -9.93
C SER A 237 12.46 6.12 -9.64
N ALA A 238 11.24 6.57 -9.32
CA ALA A 238 10.08 5.71 -9.13
C ALA A 238 9.78 4.84 -10.35
N ARG A 239 9.77 5.46 -11.54
CA ARG A 239 9.53 4.78 -12.81
C ARG A 239 10.59 3.72 -13.08
N ALA A 240 11.86 4.02 -12.88
CA ALA A 240 12.94 3.06 -13.07
C ALA A 240 12.77 1.81 -12.19
N LEU A 241 12.36 1.99 -10.92
CA LEU A 241 12.08 0.88 -10.01
C LEU A 241 10.88 0.05 -10.44
N ILE A 242 9.79 0.72 -10.84
CA ILE A 242 8.59 0.04 -11.33
C ILE A 242 8.91 -0.75 -12.60
N GLU A 243 9.59 -0.14 -13.57
CA GLU A 243 9.99 -0.81 -14.82
C GLU A 243 10.90 -2.02 -14.57
N GLU A 244 11.83 -1.94 -13.60
CA GLU A 244 12.64 -3.09 -13.19
C GLU A 244 11.77 -4.28 -12.73
N ARG A 245 10.58 -4.03 -12.16
CA ARG A 245 9.68 -5.09 -11.68
C ARG A 245 8.63 -5.50 -12.70
N LEU A 246 8.25 -4.60 -13.61
CA LEU A 246 7.37 -4.91 -14.74
C LEU A 246 8.07 -5.78 -15.79
N LEU A 247 9.39 -5.64 -15.97
CA LEU A 247 10.14 -6.29 -17.05
C LEU A 247 10.83 -7.61 -16.66
N VAL A 248 10.82 -7.99 -15.38
CA VAL A 248 11.42 -9.27 -14.93
C VAL A 248 10.54 -10.42 -15.44
N ALA A 249 11.08 -11.39 -16.18
CA ALA A 249 10.34 -12.60 -16.56
C ALA A 249 9.86 -13.38 -15.31
N PRO A 250 8.71 -14.09 -15.37
CA PRO A 250 8.18 -14.82 -14.22
C PRO A 250 9.12 -15.92 -13.70
#